data_AF-A0A2P6V7V2-F1
#
_entry.id   AF-A0A2P6V7V2-F1
#
_cell.length_a   1.000
_cell.length_b   1.000
_cell.length_c   1.000
_cell.angle_alpha   90.00
_cell.angle_beta   90.00
_cell.angle_gamma   90.00
#
_symmetry.space_group_name_H-M   'P 1'
#
loop_
_entity.id
_entity.type
_entity.pdbx_description
1 polymer ?
#
loop_
_entity_poly.entity_id
_entity_poly.type
_entity_poly.pdbx_seq_one_letter_code
_entity_poly.pdbx_strand_id
1 'polypeptide(L)'
;MLHLRRAATALAARGAGQASKAAAPAGPSAAAGLKARFGTTPQRRLAEKAAKEGVEAEAGEAAEAAGGWLKGFAKSKVGGGAGGGLGEVLDTLIRGVLPPPQAPPLLARDELCQRMRELLAPPEPSSFFHIVTGPPGGGKSTLLREAVRSLGAGVGYIEVSPAYEVDWGRDLGAAFNFSKHPLASVRQSAEALHDAALEFRKRTGRPFVLVIDSADRLAHGEDSDRVLRAMVDYARDWAQCAELVGGSLLLLQRCAYMSGAGMPFPEVKQQLLDLIEIAYVQAGLLDDTPQREGGLAAVEALLKSRSGAIGAAEWRAHVPSREQQLALLSRGVIRFDGRQLRFASRLAAAYAAEVLAGRLPPAVADRHRGLHAPGWW
;
A
#
# COMPACT_ATOMS: atom_id res chain seq x y z
N MET A 1 -35.43 13.14 -3.97
CA MET A 1 -34.71 12.00 -4.59
C MET A 1 -33.26 12.05 -4.08
N LEU A 2 -32.80 11.05 -3.33
CA LEU A 2 -31.43 10.99 -2.80
C LEU A 2 -30.53 10.34 -3.86
N HIS A 3 -29.39 10.94 -4.19
CA HIS A 3 -28.42 10.34 -5.12
C HIS A 3 -27.19 9.86 -4.37
N LEU A 4 -26.93 8.56 -4.44
CA LEU A 4 -25.68 7.93 -4.03
C LEU A 4 -24.75 7.89 -5.25
N ARG A 5 -23.64 8.61 -5.18
CA ARG A 5 -22.57 8.51 -6.19
C ARG A 5 -21.36 7.82 -5.57
N ARG A 6 -20.92 6.73 -6.19
CA ARG A 6 -19.56 6.22 -5.99
C ARG A 6 -18.63 7.14 -6.77
N ALA A 7 -17.79 7.89 -6.09
CA ALA A 7 -16.72 8.64 -6.73
C ALA A 7 -15.54 7.68 -6.92
N ALA A 8 -15.40 7.13 -8.13
CA ALA A 8 -14.15 6.54 -8.57
C ALA A 8 -13.28 7.68 -9.13
N THR A 9 -12.06 7.82 -8.65
CA THR A 9 -11.11 8.82 -9.14
C THR A 9 -10.75 8.48 -10.59
N ALA A 10 -11.43 9.11 -11.55
CA ALA A 10 -11.19 8.92 -12.98
C ALA A 10 -10.86 10.28 -13.62
N LEU A 11 -9.57 10.53 -13.86
CA LEU A 11 -9.13 11.60 -14.77
C LEU A 11 -7.72 11.31 -15.32
N ALA A 12 -7.65 10.67 -16.50
CA ALA A 12 -6.51 10.76 -17.41
C ALA A 12 -6.87 10.12 -18.77
N ALA A 13 -7.36 10.91 -19.72
CA ALA A 13 -7.26 10.61 -21.15
C ALA A 13 -7.66 11.83 -21.99
N ARG A 14 -6.68 12.67 -22.33
CA ARG A 14 -6.72 13.51 -23.53
C ARG A 14 -5.29 13.89 -23.92
N GLY A 15 -4.84 13.41 -25.08
CA GLY A 15 -3.59 13.85 -25.68
C GLY A 15 -2.78 12.76 -26.38
N ALA A 16 -3.37 12.07 -27.37
CA ALA A 16 -2.60 11.33 -28.37
C ALA A 16 -2.74 12.08 -29.71
N GLY A 17 -1.62 12.39 -30.35
CA GLY A 17 -1.57 12.98 -31.68
C GLY A 17 -0.14 13.08 -32.22
N GLN A 18 0.26 12.04 -32.99
CA GLN A 18 0.99 12.04 -34.29
C GLN A 18 2.27 12.90 -34.46
N ALA A 19 3.33 12.52 -35.21
CA ALA A 19 3.70 11.36 -36.01
C ALA A 19 5.12 11.57 -36.60
N SER A 20 5.65 10.49 -37.21
CA SER A 20 6.61 10.44 -38.35
C SER A 20 8.12 10.34 -38.02
N LYS A 21 9.02 9.74 -38.83
CA LYS A 21 9.03 8.68 -39.87
C LYS A 21 10.50 8.59 -40.35
N ALA A 22 11.00 7.35 -40.61
CA ALA A 22 12.20 6.99 -41.42
C ALA A 22 13.59 7.38 -40.83
N ALA A 23 14.72 6.71 -41.09
CA ALA A 23 15.13 5.73 -42.11
C ALA A 23 16.33 4.88 -41.60
N ALA A 24 16.51 3.68 -42.18
CA ALA A 24 17.77 2.91 -42.19
C ALA A 24 18.59 3.28 -43.46
N PRO A 25 19.89 2.92 -43.66
CA PRO A 25 20.32 1.52 -43.79
C PRO A 25 21.81 1.14 -43.48
N ALA A 26 22.07 -0.17 -43.60
CA ALA A 26 23.29 -0.87 -44.06
C ALA A 26 24.47 -1.17 -43.08
N GLY A 27 24.82 -2.46 -42.97
CA GLY A 27 25.97 -3.06 -42.24
C GLY A 27 27.28 -3.02 -43.03
N PRO A 28 28.15 -4.07 -43.07
CA PRO A 28 28.32 -5.26 -42.22
C PRO A 28 29.76 -5.36 -41.65
N SER A 29 30.11 -6.41 -40.88
CA SER A 29 31.31 -7.26 -41.11
C SER A 29 31.70 -8.08 -39.87
N ALA A 30 32.24 -9.26 -40.17
CA ALA A 30 32.55 -10.38 -39.31
C ALA A 30 33.84 -10.23 -38.48
N ALA A 31 33.89 -10.95 -37.35
CA ALA A 31 35.13 -11.61 -36.89
C ALA A 31 34.78 -12.71 -35.87
N ALA A 32 34.87 -13.96 -36.32
CA ALA A 32 34.96 -15.14 -35.46
C ALA A 32 36.45 -15.42 -35.19
N GLY A 33 36.82 -15.70 -33.94
CA GLY A 33 38.20 -16.06 -33.63
C GLY A 33 38.50 -16.38 -32.18
N LEU A 34 38.63 -17.68 -31.92
CA LEU A 34 39.57 -18.34 -31.00
C LEU A 34 39.26 -18.58 -29.50
N LYS A 35 39.33 -19.88 -29.22
CA LYS A 35 39.48 -20.64 -27.96
C LYS A 35 40.68 -20.24 -27.10
N ALA A 36 40.56 -20.41 -25.77
CA ALA A 36 41.41 -21.24 -24.88
C ALA A 36 40.99 -20.95 -23.41
N ARG A 37 40.52 -21.90 -22.59
CA ARG A 37 41.19 -22.97 -21.79
C ARG A 37 42.21 -22.48 -20.74
N PHE A 38 42.17 -23.16 -19.58
CA PHE A 38 42.95 -23.07 -18.32
C PHE A 38 42.36 -22.09 -17.29
N GLY A 39 42.26 -22.38 -15.99
CA GLY A 39 42.66 -23.53 -15.17
C GLY A 39 42.21 -23.28 -13.72
N THR A 40 42.03 -24.34 -12.95
CA THR A 40 41.56 -24.36 -11.55
C THR A 40 42.70 -24.18 -10.55
N THR A 41 42.52 -23.35 -9.52
CA THR A 41 43.33 -23.41 -8.27
C THR A 41 42.60 -22.74 -7.08
N PRO A 42 43.04 -22.91 -5.81
CA PRO A 42 42.18 -23.25 -4.69
C PRO A 42 42.09 -22.09 -3.69
N GLN A 43 41.07 -21.24 -3.80
CA GLN A 43 40.79 -20.17 -2.83
C GLN A 43 39.54 -20.43 -1.97
N ARG A 44 38.90 -21.59 -2.13
CA ARG A 44 37.57 -21.86 -1.57
C ARG A 44 37.55 -22.19 -0.07
N ARG A 45 38.70 -22.47 0.57
CA ARG A 45 38.75 -22.89 1.99
C ARG A 45 39.05 -21.79 3.01
N LEU A 46 39.44 -20.60 2.57
CA LEU A 46 39.66 -19.45 3.48
C LEU A 46 38.43 -18.54 3.57
N ALA A 47 37.55 -18.54 2.55
CA ALA A 47 36.32 -17.75 2.55
C ALA A 47 35.18 -18.38 3.38
N GLU A 48 35.13 -19.71 3.54
CA GLU A 48 34.07 -20.40 4.30
C GLU A 48 34.21 -20.27 5.83
N LYS A 49 35.40 -19.92 6.34
CA LYS A 49 35.63 -19.74 7.79
C LYS A 49 35.26 -18.33 8.26
N ALA A 50 35.52 -17.31 7.45
CA ALA A 50 35.15 -15.92 7.76
C ALA A 50 33.62 -15.67 7.66
N ALA A 51 32.90 -16.43 6.83
CA ALA A 51 31.45 -16.30 6.68
C ALA A 51 30.62 -16.93 7.81
N LYS A 52 31.22 -17.80 8.64
CA LYS A 52 30.51 -18.45 9.77
C LYS A 52 30.62 -17.66 11.08
N GLU A 53 31.74 -16.97 11.30
CA GLU A 53 32.00 -16.28 12.58
C GLU A 53 31.38 -14.86 12.64
N GLY A 54 31.03 -14.26 11.49
CA GLY A 54 30.37 -12.94 11.43
C GLY A 54 28.83 -12.96 11.54
N VAL A 55 28.18 -14.12 11.35
CA VAL A 55 26.71 -14.22 11.23
C VAL A 55 26.01 -14.43 12.57
N GLU A 56 26.70 -14.95 13.59
CA GLU A 56 26.09 -15.23 14.90
C GLU A 56 26.13 -14.03 15.87
N ALA A 57 27.01 -13.05 15.65
CA ALA A 57 27.11 -11.87 16.53
C ALA A 57 26.07 -10.78 16.21
N GLU A 58 25.75 -10.54 14.93
CA GLU A 58 24.83 -9.45 14.53
C GLU A 58 23.34 -9.86 14.50
N ALA A 59 23.04 -11.16 14.45
CA ALA A 59 21.67 -11.67 14.49
C ALA A 59 20.99 -11.47 15.87
N GLY A 60 21.79 -11.37 16.94
CA GLY A 60 21.29 -11.08 18.30
C GLY A 60 20.83 -9.63 18.48
N GLU A 61 21.51 -8.68 17.84
CA GLU A 61 21.31 -7.24 18.05
C GLU A 61 20.13 -6.68 17.24
N ALA A 62 19.88 -7.21 16.03
CA ALA A 62 18.77 -6.79 15.18
C ALA A 62 17.39 -7.36 15.61
N ALA A 63 17.37 -8.56 16.19
CA ALA A 63 16.15 -9.14 16.79
C ALA A 63 15.72 -8.38 18.06
N GLU A 64 16.67 -7.77 18.77
CA GLU A 64 16.41 -6.93 19.93
C GLU A 64 15.87 -5.55 19.54
N ALA A 65 16.28 -4.99 18.40
CA ALA A 65 15.80 -3.69 17.90
C ALA A 65 14.35 -3.72 17.37
N ALA A 66 13.98 -4.73 16.57
CA ALA A 66 12.61 -4.87 16.04
C ALA A 66 11.61 -5.36 17.10
N GLY A 67 12.07 -6.24 18.00
CA GLY A 67 11.32 -6.58 19.21
C GLY A 67 11.21 -5.41 20.19
N GLY A 68 12.19 -4.52 20.20
CA GLY A 68 12.30 -3.36 21.09
C GLY A 68 11.30 -2.25 20.81
N TRP A 69 10.85 -2.05 19.56
CA TRP A 69 9.85 -1.01 19.24
C TRP A 69 8.42 -1.43 19.62
N LEU A 70 8.02 -2.67 19.31
CA LEU A 70 6.74 -3.25 19.74
C LEU A 70 6.71 -3.52 21.26
N LYS A 71 7.83 -3.96 21.85
CA LYS A 71 7.97 -4.03 23.31
C LYS A 71 8.07 -2.64 23.94
N GLY A 72 8.61 -1.63 23.28
CA GLY A 72 8.66 -0.25 23.79
C GLY A 72 7.26 0.34 23.98
N PHE A 73 6.36 0.09 23.02
CA PHE A 73 4.95 0.48 23.13
C PHE A 73 4.16 -0.36 24.15
N ALA A 74 4.44 -1.66 24.26
CA ALA A 74 3.76 -2.55 25.22
C ALA A 74 4.32 -2.48 26.66
N LYS A 75 5.59 -2.09 26.84
CA LYS A 75 6.33 -2.07 28.12
C LYS A 75 6.36 -0.67 28.77
N SER A 76 5.83 0.35 28.09
CA SER A 76 5.39 1.62 28.69
C SER A 76 4.26 1.43 29.72
N LYS A 77 3.71 0.22 29.86
CA LYS A 77 2.58 -0.10 30.74
C LYS A 77 2.90 -0.42 32.21
N VAL A 78 4.13 -0.18 32.70
CA VAL A 78 4.46 -0.41 34.14
C VAL A 78 5.00 0.85 34.85
N GLY A 79 5.20 1.95 34.14
CA GLY A 79 5.47 3.26 34.77
C GLY A 79 4.22 4.12 34.73
N GLY A 80 3.54 4.29 35.88
CA GLY A 80 2.37 5.15 35.99
C GLY A 80 2.69 6.59 35.59
N GLY A 81 2.19 7.03 34.44
CA GLY A 81 2.32 8.41 33.99
C GLY A 81 1.73 8.64 32.59
N ALA A 82 0.48 9.13 32.54
CA ALA A 82 -0.10 9.88 31.42
C ALA A 82 0.05 9.34 29.97
N GLY A 83 -0.07 8.02 29.75
CA GLY A 83 -0.05 7.42 28.40
C GLY A 83 -1.43 7.30 27.74
N GLY A 84 -2.02 8.42 27.30
CA GLY A 84 -3.35 8.49 26.66
C GLY A 84 -3.37 8.36 25.12
N GLY A 85 -2.43 7.62 24.52
CA GLY A 85 -2.18 7.72 23.06
C GLY A 85 -3.14 6.92 22.16
N LEU A 86 -3.05 5.59 22.18
CA LEU A 86 -3.78 4.72 21.23
C LEU A 86 -4.95 3.96 21.86
N GLY A 87 -4.83 3.62 23.14
CA GLY A 87 -5.86 2.84 23.86
C GLY A 87 -7.17 3.61 24.01
N GLU A 88 -7.11 4.89 24.39
CA GLU A 88 -8.31 5.73 24.56
C GLU A 88 -9.05 5.96 23.23
N VAL A 89 -8.28 6.14 22.15
CA VAL A 89 -8.80 6.32 20.79
C VAL A 89 -9.47 5.02 20.35
N LEU A 90 -8.80 3.88 20.50
CA LEU A 90 -9.37 2.57 20.17
C LEU A 90 -10.64 2.27 20.98
N ASP A 91 -10.67 2.57 22.28
CA ASP A 91 -11.86 2.41 23.11
C ASP A 91 -13.01 3.29 22.60
N THR A 92 -12.69 4.50 22.12
CA THR A 92 -13.66 5.39 21.49
C THR A 92 -14.21 4.79 20.18
N LEU A 93 -13.35 4.17 19.35
CA LEU A 93 -13.78 3.49 18.11
C LEU A 93 -14.64 2.25 18.40
N ILE A 94 -14.29 1.49 19.44
CA ILE A 94 -15.07 0.31 19.88
C ILE A 94 -16.47 0.72 20.32
N ARG A 95 -16.60 1.84 21.05
CA ARG A 95 -17.90 2.37 21.47
C ARG A 95 -18.66 3.07 20.34
N GLY A 96 -17.93 3.56 19.34
CA GLY A 96 -18.44 4.45 18.30
C GLY A 96 -18.54 5.89 18.78
N VAL A 97 -18.43 6.83 17.84
CA VAL A 97 -18.73 8.25 18.10
C VAL A 97 -20.11 8.51 17.54
N LEU A 98 -21.12 8.54 18.42
CA LEU A 98 -22.52 8.59 18.02
C LEU A 98 -23.04 10.03 17.98
N PRO A 99 -23.95 10.36 17.04
CA PRO A 99 -24.58 11.67 16.99
C PRO A 99 -25.47 11.94 18.22
N PRO A 100 -25.61 13.21 18.65
CA PRO A 100 -26.40 13.58 19.83
C PRO A 100 -27.87 13.20 19.66
N PRO A 101 -28.51 12.58 20.68
CA PRO A 101 -29.84 11.99 20.58
C PRO A 101 -30.86 12.94 19.94
N GLN A 102 -31.74 12.38 19.11
CA GLN A 102 -32.75 13.13 18.37
C GLN A 102 -34.10 12.45 18.50
N ALA A 103 -35.16 13.26 18.41
CA ALA A 103 -36.52 12.74 18.33
C ALA A 103 -36.64 11.78 17.13
N PRO A 104 -37.52 10.76 17.23
CA PRO A 104 -37.79 9.86 16.12
C PRO A 104 -38.17 10.64 14.86
N PRO A 105 -37.74 10.19 13.66
CA PRO A 105 -38.13 10.83 12.42
C PRO A 105 -39.65 10.79 12.25
N LEU A 106 -40.22 11.88 11.75
CA LEU A 106 -41.67 11.98 11.49
C LEU A 106 -42.13 11.00 10.39
N LEU A 107 -41.22 10.58 9.52
CA LEU A 107 -41.48 9.66 8.41
C LEU A 107 -40.40 8.57 8.40
N ALA A 108 -40.80 7.31 8.55
CA ALA A 108 -39.91 6.16 8.43
C ALA A 108 -39.35 6.04 7.00
N ARG A 109 -38.08 5.62 6.89
CA ARG A 109 -37.36 5.49 5.62
C ARG A 109 -36.53 4.21 5.59
N ASP A 110 -37.14 3.10 5.98
CA ASP A 110 -36.46 1.83 6.28
C ASP A 110 -35.53 1.33 5.18
N GLU A 111 -35.95 1.42 3.91
CA GLU A 111 -35.13 1.02 2.76
C GLU A 111 -33.86 1.88 2.63
N LEU A 112 -33.97 3.20 2.84
CA LEU A 112 -32.83 4.10 2.80
C LEU A 112 -31.92 3.89 4.02
N CYS A 113 -32.51 3.65 5.20
CA CYS A 113 -31.76 3.31 6.41
C CYS A 113 -30.98 2.01 6.22
N GLN A 114 -31.58 0.99 5.59
CA GLN A 114 -30.91 -0.26 5.25
C GLN A 114 -29.72 -0.05 4.31
N ARG A 115 -29.90 0.74 3.23
CA ARG A 115 -28.80 1.06 2.30
C ARG A 115 -27.68 1.85 2.97
N MET A 116 -28.01 2.78 3.87
CA MET A 116 -26.99 3.49 4.66
C MET A 116 -26.24 2.54 5.58
N ARG A 117 -26.93 1.59 6.23
CA ARG A 117 -26.28 0.59 7.09
C ARG A 117 -25.29 -0.27 6.30
N GLU A 118 -25.66 -0.74 5.11
CA GLU A 118 -24.77 -1.51 4.24
C GLU A 118 -23.53 -0.70 3.83
N LEU A 119 -23.71 0.60 3.57
CA LEU A 119 -22.61 1.50 3.22
C LEU A 119 -21.67 1.77 4.41
N LEU A 120 -22.23 1.93 5.61
CA LEU A 120 -21.48 2.19 6.84
C LEU A 120 -20.92 0.91 7.50
N ALA A 121 -21.27 -0.27 6.98
CA ALA A 121 -20.78 -1.56 7.45
C ALA A 121 -20.18 -2.39 6.29
N PRO A 122 -19.17 -1.87 5.58
CA PRO A 122 -18.63 -2.58 4.43
C PRO A 122 -17.96 -3.88 4.89
N PRO A 123 -18.11 -4.98 4.12
CA PRO A 123 -17.53 -6.28 4.48
C PRO A 123 -16.01 -6.28 4.42
N GLU A 124 -15.44 -5.41 3.58
CA GLU A 124 -14.01 -5.25 3.38
C GLU A 124 -13.63 -3.78 3.46
N PRO A 125 -12.40 -3.46 3.89
CA PRO A 125 -11.89 -2.09 3.79
C PRO A 125 -11.98 -1.62 2.34
N SER A 126 -12.59 -0.45 2.15
CA SER A 126 -12.66 0.18 0.84
C SER A 126 -11.76 1.41 0.86
N SER A 127 -11.04 1.64 -0.23
CA SER A 127 -10.28 2.88 -0.46
C SER A 127 -11.15 4.02 -1.02
N PHE A 128 -12.48 3.85 -1.01
CA PHE A 128 -13.43 4.81 -1.57
C PHE A 128 -14.12 5.59 -0.46
N PHE A 129 -14.49 6.83 -0.78
CA PHE A 129 -15.45 7.60 0.01
C PHE A 129 -16.81 7.64 -0.72
N HIS A 130 -17.86 7.84 0.05
CA HIS A 130 -19.21 8.00 -0.46
C HIS A 130 -19.72 9.40 -0.14
N ILE A 131 -20.29 10.08 -1.15
CA ILE A 131 -20.95 11.37 -0.93
C ILE A 131 -22.47 11.14 -0.96
N VAL A 132 -23.13 11.50 0.14
CA VAL A 132 -24.59 11.51 0.24
C VAL A 132 -25.11 12.91 -0.14
N THR A 133 -25.79 13.01 -1.27
CA THR A 133 -26.28 14.29 -1.80
C THR A 133 -27.80 14.37 -1.85
N GLY A 134 -28.33 15.59 -1.82
CA GLY A 134 -29.76 15.87 -1.88
C GLY A 134 -30.09 17.30 -1.43
N PRO A 135 -31.32 17.77 -1.65
CA PRO A 135 -31.72 19.14 -1.34
C PRO A 135 -31.58 19.47 0.16
N PRO A 136 -31.37 20.75 0.53
CA PRO A 136 -31.50 21.22 1.91
C PRO A 136 -32.84 20.80 2.51
N GLY A 137 -32.87 20.45 3.79
CA GLY A 137 -34.09 19.95 4.46
C GLY A 137 -34.56 18.55 4.03
N GLY A 138 -33.88 17.88 3.08
CA GLY A 138 -34.26 16.54 2.60
C GLY A 138 -34.10 15.40 3.63
N GLY A 139 -33.67 15.68 4.86
CA GLY A 139 -33.47 14.69 5.93
C GLY A 139 -32.21 13.83 5.77
N LYS A 140 -31.16 14.33 5.09
CA LYS A 140 -29.87 13.62 4.91
C LYS A 140 -29.20 13.33 6.25
N SER A 141 -29.03 14.37 7.07
CA SER A 141 -28.43 14.27 8.41
C SER A 141 -29.27 13.38 9.32
N THR A 142 -30.61 13.50 9.29
CA THR A 142 -31.52 12.62 10.04
C THR A 142 -31.29 11.15 9.67
N LEU A 143 -31.25 10.84 8.37
CA LEU A 143 -31.03 9.49 7.85
C LEU A 143 -29.66 8.94 8.26
N LEU A 144 -28.59 9.74 8.12
CA LEU A 144 -27.24 9.35 8.54
C LEU A 144 -27.19 9.08 10.04
N ARG A 145 -27.75 9.99 10.85
CA ARG A 145 -27.73 9.86 12.31
C ARG A 145 -28.47 8.61 12.78
N GLU A 146 -29.61 8.29 12.17
CA GLU A 146 -30.37 7.07 12.44
C GLU A 146 -29.57 5.82 12.09
N ALA A 147 -28.98 5.78 10.88
CA ALA A 147 -28.16 4.66 10.44
C ALA A 147 -26.92 4.45 11.33
N VAL A 148 -26.21 5.52 11.70
CA VAL A 148 -25.05 5.46 12.60
C VAL A 148 -25.45 4.91 13.97
N ARG A 149 -26.54 5.40 14.56
CA ARG A 149 -27.02 4.88 15.87
C ARG A 149 -27.40 3.41 15.81
N SER A 150 -28.05 2.99 14.74
CA SER A 150 -28.47 1.59 14.58
C SER A 150 -27.28 0.63 14.47
N LEU A 151 -26.11 1.11 14.02
CA LEU A 151 -24.88 0.32 13.97
C LEU A 151 -24.14 0.31 15.30
N GLY A 152 -24.13 1.44 16.01
CA GLY A 152 -23.42 1.60 17.27
C GLY A 152 -21.89 1.61 17.07
N ALA A 153 -21.27 0.44 17.22
CA ALA A 153 -19.82 0.29 17.19
C ALA A 153 -19.22 0.34 15.77
N GLY A 154 -17.97 0.79 15.67
CA GLY A 154 -17.22 0.81 14.41
C GLY A 154 -17.55 1.96 13.46
N VAL A 155 -18.35 2.92 13.91
CA VAL A 155 -18.67 4.14 13.16
C VAL A 155 -18.35 5.36 14.01
N GLY A 156 -17.68 6.35 13.42
CA GLY A 156 -17.48 7.65 14.03
C GLY A 156 -18.24 8.71 13.26
N TYR A 157 -19.10 9.47 13.93
CA TYR A 157 -19.87 10.56 13.36
C TYR A 157 -19.34 11.90 13.84
N ILE A 158 -19.06 12.79 12.89
CA ILE A 158 -18.66 14.17 13.15
C ILE A 158 -19.60 15.08 12.38
N GLU A 159 -20.18 16.04 13.09
CA GLU A 159 -20.92 17.15 12.48
C GLU A 159 -20.02 18.36 12.40
N VAL A 160 -19.79 18.87 11.18
CA VAL A 160 -19.00 20.07 10.99
C VAL A 160 -19.78 21.27 11.52
N SER A 161 -19.20 21.98 12.49
CA SER A 161 -19.83 23.16 13.09
C SER A 161 -20.17 24.23 12.03
N PRO A 162 -21.31 24.94 12.15
CA PRO A 162 -21.63 26.06 11.26
C PRO A 162 -20.81 27.33 11.54
N ALA A 163 -19.92 27.33 12.53
CA ALA A 163 -19.08 28.47 12.86
C ALA A 163 -18.17 28.86 11.69
N TYR A 164 -17.91 30.15 11.50
CA TYR A 164 -17.07 30.67 10.42
C TYR A 164 -15.59 30.26 10.55
N GLU A 165 -15.14 29.97 11.77
CA GLU A 165 -13.80 29.43 12.05
C GLU A 165 -13.94 27.97 12.50
N VAL A 166 -13.95 27.06 11.52
CA VAL A 166 -13.94 25.62 11.79
C VAL A 166 -12.51 25.18 12.05
N ASP A 167 -12.16 24.97 13.32
CA ASP A 167 -10.95 24.24 13.69
C ASP A 167 -11.24 22.74 13.61
N TRP A 168 -11.13 22.18 12.40
CA TRP A 168 -11.38 20.75 12.17
C TRP A 168 -10.48 19.85 13.00
N GLY A 169 -9.23 20.26 13.24
CA GLY A 169 -8.30 19.50 14.08
C GLY A 169 -8.84 19.35 15.50
N ARG A 170 -9.39 20.44 16.05
CA ARG A 170 -10.07 20.46 17.35
C ARG A 170 -11.37 19.67 17.36
N ASP A 171 -12.22 19.79 16.34
CA ASP A 171 -13.49 19.04 16.27
C ASP A 171 -13.24 17.53 16.19
N LEU A 172 -12.29 17.11 15.35
CA LEU A 172 -11.81 15.73 15.27
C LEU A 172 -11.20 15.28 16.59
N GLY A 173 -10.41 16.16 17.22
CA GLY A 173 -9.80 15.92 18.52
C GLY A 173 -10.78 15.75 19.65
N ALA A 174 -11.84 16.54 19.68
CA ALA A 174 -12.92 16.41 20.65
C ALA A 174 -13.70 15.11 20.40
N ALA A 175 -14.01 14.79 19.14
CA ALA A 175 -14.79 13.60 18.78
C ALA A 175 -14.11 12.29 19.18
N PHE A 176 -12.78 12.21 19.07
CA PHE A 176 -12.00 10.99 19.33
C PHE A 176 -11.15 11.06 20.60
N ASN A 177 -11.38 12.06 21.46
CA ASN A 177 -10.62 12.30 22.69
C ASN A 177 -9.10 12.53 22.46
N PHE A 178 -8.70 13.08 21.31
CA PHE A 178 -7.33 13.56 21.09
C PHE A 178 -7.01 14.84 21.88
N SER A 179 -8.00 15.48 22.52
CA SER A 179 -7.85 16.76 23.23
C SER A 179 -6.85 16.75 24.41
N LYS A 180 -6.44 15.58 24.89
CA LYS A 180 -5.34 15.43 25.85
C LYS A 180 -3.95 15.52 25.21
N HIS A 181 -3.84 15.45 23.89
CA HIS A 181 -2.58 15.64 23.15
C HIS A 181 -2.43 17.14 22.79
N PRO A 182 -1.52 17.89 23.43
CA PRO A 182 -1.54 19.35 23.42
C PRO A 182 -1.37 20.05 22.07
N LEU A 183 -0.97 19.35 21.00
CA LEU A 183 -0.59 19.96 19.72
C LEU A 183 -0.76 18.99 18.54
N ALA A 184 -1.77 18.12 18.55
CA ALA A 184 -1.93 17.18 17.44
C ALA A 184 -2.32 17.95 16.16
N SER A 185 -1.34 18.16 15.28
CA SER A 185 -1.61 18.61 13.91
C SER A 185 -2.68 17.71 13.29
N VAL A 186 -3.46 18.22 12.34
CA VAL A 186 -4.48 17.42 11.62
C VAL A 186 -3.92 16.09 11.14
N ARG A 187 -2.65 16.08 10.70
CA ARG A 187 -1.92 14.89 10.30
C ARG A 187 -1.76 13.86 11.43
N GLN A 188 -1.30 14.29 12.61
CA GLN A 188 -1.13 13.39 13.76
C GLN A 188 -2.46 12.80 14.24
N SER A 189 -3.53 13.61 14.25
CA SER A 189 -4.88 13.11 14.57
C SER A 189 -5.37 12.10 13.53
N ALA A 190 -5.09 12.33 12.24
CA ALA A 190 -5.41 11.39 11.18
C ALA A 190 -4.61 10.09 11.27
N GLU A 191 -3.31 10.16 11.57
CA GLU A 191 -2.44 9.00 11.78
C GLU A 191 -2.90 8.17 12.99
N ALA A 192 -3.17 8.82 14.12
CA ALA A 192 -3.69 8.14 15.31
C ALA A 192 -5.06 7.47 15.06
N LEU A 193 -5.95 8.15 14.32
CA LEU A 193 -7.23 7.58 13.91
C LEU A 193 -7.03 6.38 12.98
N HIS A 194 -6.07 6.44 12.06
CA HIS A 194 -5.73 5.35 11.15
C HIS A 194 -5.23 4.12 11.91
N ASP A 195 -4.27 4.30 12.81
CA ASP A 195 -3.71 3.20 13.62
C ASP A 195 -4.79 2.56 14.50
N ALA A 196 -5.64 3.38 15.12
CA ALA A 196 -6.76 2.89 15.91
C ALA A 196 -7.78 2.14 15.03
N ALA A 197 -8.05 2.61 13.81
CA ALA A 197 -8.94 1.94 12.86
C ALA A 197 -8.38 0.58 12.38
N LEU A 198 -7.07 0.48 12.16
CA LEU A 198 -6.40 -0.78 11.83
C LEU A 198 -6.51 -1.79 12.98
N GLU A 199 -6.27 -1.34 14.21
CA GLU A 199 -6.38 -2.17 15.40
C GLU A 199 -7.83 -2.58 15.68
N PHE A 200 -8.80 -1.68 15.51
CA PHE A 200 -10.22 -1.98 15.55
C PHE A 200 -10.59 -3.10 14.57
N ARG A 201 -10.10 -3.04 13.33
CA ARG A 201 -10.33 -4.07 12.32
C ARG A 201 -9.75 -5.42 12.72
N LYS A 202 -8.53 -5.46 13.25
CA LYS A 202 -7.93 -6.72 13.71
C LYS A 202 -8.77 -7.41 14.78
N ARG A 203 -9.39 -6.63 15.67
CA ARG A 203 -10.20 -7.16 16.79
C ARG A 203 -11.61 -7.56 16.38
N THR A 204 -12.23 -6.80 15.49
CA THR A 204 -13.66 -6.98 15.17
C THR A 204 -13.89 -7.69 13.83
N GLY A 205 -12.84 -7.84 13.01
CA GLY A 205 -12.95 -8.32 11.64
C GLY A 205 -13.58 -7.33 10.67
N ARG A 206 -13.94 -6.11 11.13
CA ARG A 206 -14.68 -5.11 10.34
C ARG A 206 -13.92 -3.79 10.26
N PRO A 207 -13.94 -3.09 9.11
CA PRO A 207 -13.33 -1.77 8.99
C PRO A 207 -14.10 -0.73 9.81
N PHE A 208 -13.38 0.27 10.32
CA PHE A 208 -13.97 1.48 10.92
C PHE A 208 -14.43 2.44 9.82
N VAL A 209 -15.57 3.12 10.02
CA VAL A 209 -16.11 4.12 9.08
C VAL A 209 -16.25 5.49 9.74
N LEU A 210 -15.68 6.52 9.12
CA LEU A 210 -15.85 7.91 9.52
C LEU A 210 -16.94 8.58 8.67
N VAL A 211 -17.92 9.20 9.33
CA VAL A 211 -19.01 9.97 8.73
C VAL A 211 -18.80 11.45 9.05
N ILE A 212 -18.70 12.26 8.01
CA ILE A 212 -18.58 13.72 8.11
C ILE A 212 -19.88 14.34 7.59
N ASP A 213 -20.70 14.83 8.51
CA ASP A 213 -21.96 15.51 8.18
C ASP A 213 -21.71 17.00 7.92
N SER A 214 -22.47 17.57 6.99
CA SER A 214 -22.28 18.94 6.49
C SER A 214 -20.86 19.22 5.97
N ALA A 215 -20.28 18.26 5.24
CA ALA A 215 -18.94 18.36 4.68
C ALA A 215 -18.74 19.55 3.72
N ASP A 216 -19.82 20.13 3.17
CA ASP A 216 -19.79 21.37 2.39
C ASP A 216 -19.24 22.55 3.19
N ARG A 217 -19.39 22.55 4.51
CA ARG A 217 -18.84 23.60 5.39
C ARG A 217 -17.32 23.58 5.43
N LEU A 218 -16.69 22.42 5.20
CA LEU A 218 -15.23 22.31 5.12
C LEU A 218 -14.66 22.95 3.84
N ALA A 219 -15.50 23.32 2.87
CA ALA A 219 -15.03 24.05 1.69
C ALA A 219 -14.88 25.57 1.93
N HIS A 220 -15.29 26.08 3.11
CA HIS A 220 -15.40 27.51 3.38
C HIS A 220 -14.24 28.05 4.24
N GLY A 221 -12.99 27.72 3.88
CA GLY A 221 -11.80 28.24 4.53
C GLY A 221 -10.53 27.58 4.02
N GLU A 222 -9.41 28.30 3.99
CA GLU A 222 -8.12 27.78 3.49
C GLU A 222 -7.64 26.57 4.30
N ASP A 223 -7.77 26.62 5.63
CA ASP A 223 -7.42 25.51 6.51
C ASP A 223 -8.30 24.28 6.31
N SER A 224 -9.61 24.47 6.15
CA SER A 224 -10.55 23.35 5.95
C SER A 224 -10.40 22.71 4.56
N ASP A 225 -10.11 23.50 3.52
CA ASP A 225 -9.76 22.99 2.19
C ASP A 225 -8.46 22.18 2.24
N ARG A 226 -7.46 22.66 3.00
CA ARG A 226 -6.20 21.93 3.21
C ARG A 226 -6.44 20.57 3.88
N VAL A 227 -7.33 20.49 4.88
CA VAL A 227 -7.72 19.22 5.49
C VAL A 227 -8.40 18.29 4.48
N LEU A 228 -9.42 18.78 3.77
CA LEU A 228 -10.14 17.98 2.79
C LEU A 228 -9.20 17.43 1.72
N ARG A 229 -8.31 18.27 1.20
CA ARG A 229 -7.25 17.86 0.26
C ARG A 229 -6.35 16.81 0.90
N ALA A 230 -5.87 17.01 2.12
CA ALA A 230 -5.05 16.02 2.81
C ALA A 230 -5.77 14.67 2.99
N MET A 231 -7.07 14.65 3.30
CA MET A 231 -7.85 13.43 3.41
C MET A 231 -8.06 12.74 2.06
N VAL A 232 -8.32 13.52 1.02
CA VAL A 232 -8.49 13.01 -0.35
C VAL A 232 -7.17 12.49 -0.91
N ASP A 233 -6.08 13.23 -0.71
CA ASP A 233 -4.73 12.86 -1.13
C ASP A 233 -4.28 11.60 -0.37
N TYR A 234 -4.50 11.54 0.94
CA TYR A 234 -4.26 10.33 1.72
C TYR A 234 -5.03 9.12 1.18
N ALA A 235 -6.34 9.26 0.94
CA ALA A 235 -7.16 8.19 0.38
C ALA A 235 -6.69 7.78 -1.03
N ARG A 236 -6.26 8.75 -1.84
CA ARG A 236 -5.72 8.53 -3.18
C ARG A 236 -4.39 7.80 -3.15
N ASP A 237 -3.44 8.26 -2.34
CA ASP A 237 -2.12 7.66 -2.18
C ASP A 237 -2.25 6.22 -1.69
N TRP A 238 -3.17 5.96 -0.76
CA TRP A 238 -3.43 4.61 -0.26
C TRP A 238 -4.05 3.72 -1.34
N ALA A 239 -5.02 4.23 -2.11
CA ALA A 239 -5.62 3.52 -3.23
C ALA A 239 -4.59 3.19 -4.30
N GLN A 240 -3.75 4.17 -4.66
CA GLN A 240 -2.69 4.01 -5.64
C GLN A 240 -1.61 3.04 -5.16
N CYS A 241 -1.22 3.08 -3.88
CA CYS A 241 -0.29 2.11 -3.31
C CYS A 241 -0.85 0.70 -3.31
N ALA A 242 -2.10 0.50 -2.88
CA ALA A 242 -2.75 -0.81 -2.88
C ALA A 242 -2.85 -1.38 -4.31
N GLU A 243 -3.19 -0.53 -5.28
CA GLU A 243 -3.23 -0.91 -6.70
C GLU A 243 -1.84 -1.26 -7.24
N LEU A 244 -0.84 -0.42 -6.95
CA LEU A 244 0.55 -0.56 -7.39
C LEU A 244 1.16 -1.88 -6.87
N VAL A 245 0.99 -2.18 -5.58
CA VAL A 245 1.58 -3.37 -4.95
C VAL A 245 0.80 -4.65 -5.23
N GLY A 246 -0.43 -4.55 -5.77
CA GLY A 246 -1.24 -5.69 -6.16
C GLY A 246 -1.49 -6.70 -5.03
N GLY A 247 -1.68 -6.21 -3.80
CA GLY A 247 -1.91 -7.05 -2.62
C GLY A 247 -0.66 -7.65 -1.98
N SER A 248 0.55 -7.29 -2.41
CA SER A 248 1.77 -7.66 -1.68
C SER A 248 1.83 -6.93 -0.32
N LEU A 249 1.52 -7.64 0.77
CA LEU A 249 1.49 -7.07 2.12
C LEU A 249 2.84 -6.43 2.51
N LEU A 250 3.96 -7.04 2.14
CA LEU A 250 5.29 -6.51 2.42
C LEU A 250 5.54 -5.17 1.71
N LEU A 251 5.18 -5.06 0.43
CA LEU A 251 5.33 -3.80 -0.31
C LEU A 251 4.32 -2.75 0.18
N LEU A 252 3.12 -3.17 0.59
CA LEU A 252 2.13 -2.28 1.19
C LEU A 252 2.62 -1.71 2.53
N GLN A 253 3.21 -2.54 3.38
CA GLN A 253 3.84 -2.11 4.64
C GLN A 253 4.98 -1.11 4.38
N ARG A 254 5.82 -1.34 3.36
CA ARG A 254 6.87 -0.40 2.96
C ARG A 254 6.30 0.91 2.41
N CYS A 255 5.28 0.87 1.56
CA CYS A 255 4.59 2.08 1.12
C CYS A 255 4.08 2.86 2.33
N ALA A 256 3.33 2.20 3.23
CA ALA A 256 2.76 2.84 4.41
C ALA A 256 3.85 3.50 5.28
N TYR A 257 5.00 2.83 5.46
CA TYR A 257 6.14 3.40 6.17
C TYR A 257 6.69 4.66 5.49
N MET A 258 6.96 4.63 4.18
CA MET A 258 7.52 5.78 3.45
C MET A 258 6.53 6.95 3.39
N SER A 259 5.26 6.67 3.12
CA SER A 259 4.20 7.68 3.17
C SER A 259 4.04 8.27 4.58
N GLY A 260 4.12 7.43 5.62
CA GLY A 260 4.13 7.87 7.02
C GLY A 260 5.31 8.79 7.35
N ALA A 261 6.47 8.55 6.73
CA ALA A 261 7.63 9.45 6.80
C ALA A 261 7.47 10.76 6.00
N GLY A 262 6.33 10.97 5.32
CA GLY A 262 6.05 12.18 4.54
C GLY A 262 6.67 12.17 3.14
N MET A 263 7.13 11.01 2.65
CA MET A 263 7.66 10.89 1.30
C MET A 263 6.53 11.04 0.26
N PRO A 264 6.69 11.89 -0.76
CA PRO A 264 5.67 12.06 -1.79
C PRO A 264 5.53 10.78 -2.62
N PHE A 265 4.31 10.46 -3.05
CA PHE A 265 3.99 9.21 -3.74
C PHE A 265 4.89 8.88 -4.95
N PRO A 266 5.32 9.83 -5.82
CA PRO A 266 6.26 9.53 -6.90
C PRO A 266 7.60 8.96 -6.41
N GLU A 267 8.13 9.48 -5.30
CA GLU A 267 9.36 8.97 -4.68
C GLU A 267 9.13 7.60 -4.04
N VAL A 268 7.99 7.40 -3.36
CA VAL A 268 7.58 6.10 -2.83
C VAL A 268 7.53 5.06 -3.95
N LYS A 269 6.88 5.40 -5.08
CA LYS A 269 6.80 4.53 -6.25
C LYS A 269 8.18 4.18 -6.79
N GLN A 270 9.08 5.16 -6.91
CA GLN A 270 10.44 4.93 -7.41
C GLN A 270 11.21 3.99 -6.48
N GLN A 271 11.17 4.22 -5.15
CA GLN A 271 11.85 3.32 -4.21
C GLN A 271 11.29 1.90 -4.25
N LEU A 272 9.98 1.73 -4.42
CA LEU A 272 9.40 0.40 -4.58
C LEU A 272 9.86 -0.27 -5.89
N LEU A 273 10.02 0.49 -6.98
CA LEU A 273 10.57 -0.03 -8.23
C LEU A 273 12.03 -0.46 -8.07
N ASP A 274 12.85 0.34 -7.38
CA ASP A 274 14.26 0.01 -7.11
C ASP A 274 14.37 -1.31 -6.30
N LEU A 275 13.46 -1.53 -5.35
CA LEU A 275 13.40 -2.79 -4.59
C LEU A 275 13.00 -3.99 -5.44
N ILE A 276 12.05 -3.80 -6.36
CA ILE A 276 11.68 -4.84 -7.32
C ILE A 276 12.86 -5.13 -8.24
N GLU A 277 13.55 -4.11 -8.74
CA GLU A 277 14.75 -4.26 -9.56
C GLU A 277 15.82 -5.09 -8.86
N ILE A 278 16.14 -4.77 -7.60
CA ILE A 278 17.07 -5.57 -6.79
C ILE A 278 16.62 -7.03 -6.71
N ALA A 279 15.32 -7.29 -6.54
CA ALA A 279 14.79 -8.64 -6.53
C ALA A 279 14.96 -9.36 -7.88
N TYR A 280 14.82 -8.65 -9.01
CA TYR A 280 15.09 -9.18 -10.36
C TYR A 280 16.59 -9.49 -10.56
N VAL A 281 17.49 -8.61 -10.13
CA VAL A 281 18.95 -8.85 -10.13
C VAL A 281 19.28 -10.10 -9.31
N GLN A 282 18.80 -10.17 -8.07
CA GLN A 282 19.05 -11.30 -7.16
C GLN A 282 18.45 -12.62 -7.64
N ALA A 283 17.36 -12.56 -8.42
CA ALA A 283 16.78 -13.73 -9.06
C ALA A 283 17.61 -14.23 -10.26
N GLY A 284 18.64 -13.49 -10.67
CA GLY A 284 19.46 -13.77 -11.83
C GLY A 284 18.76 -13.43 -13.16
N LEU A 285 17.69 -12.62 -13.13
CA LEU A 285 16.91 -12.28 -14.32
C LEU A 285 17.55 -11.16 -15.15
N LEU A 286 18.36 -10.30 -14.52
CA LEU A 286 19.01 -9.16 -15.17
C LEU A 286 20.52 -9.36 -15.40
N ASP A 287 21.12 -10.34 -14.72
CA ASP A 287 22.54 -10.66 -14.80
C ASP A 287 22.82 -11.88 -15.69
N ASP A 288 24.08 -12.09 -16.06
CA ASP A 288 24.52 -13.26 -16.84
C ASP A 288 24.62 -14.52 -15.96
N THR A 289 23.46 -14.99 -15.51
CA THR A 289 23.34 -16.20 -14.66
C THR A 289 22.67 -17.33 -15.44
N PRO A 290 22.87 -18.61 -15.03
CA PRO A 290 22.19 -19.75 -15.65
C PRO A 290 20.65 -19.66 -15.61
N GLN A 291 20.09 -18.89 -14.68
CA GLN A 291 18.65 -18.69 -14.49
C GLN A 291 18.05 -17.73 -15.52
N ARG A 292 18.88 -16.89 -16.16
CA ARG A 292 18.43 -15.76 -16.97
C ARG A 292 17.52 -16.17 -18.11
N GLU A 293 17.97 -17.09 -18.97
CA GLU A 293 17.23 -17.45 -20.19
C GLU A 293 15.87 -18.06 -19.86
N GLY A 294 15.84 -19.10 -19.01
CA GLY A 294 14.59 -19.77 -18.61
C GLY A 294 13.67 -18.86 -17.79
N GLY A 295 14.25 -18.05 -16.90
CA GLY A 295 13.50 -17.10 -16.08
C GLY A 295 12.86 -15.99 -16.93
N LEU A 296 13.59 -15.41 -17.88
CA LEU A 296 13.04 -14.42 -18.81
C LEU A 296 11.96 -15.01 -19.72
N ALA A 297 12.15 -16.25 -20.21
CA ALA A 297 11.13 -16.93 -21.00
C ALA A 297 9.82 -17.12 -20.20
N ALA A 298 9.92 -17.48 -18.92
CA ALA A 298 8.76 -17.59 -18.06
C ALA A 298 8.09 -16.24 -17.76
N VAL A 299 8.88 -15.18 -17.53
CA VAL A 299 8.36 -13.82 -17.35
C VAL A 299 7.64 -13.33 -18.62
N GLU A 300 8.19 -13.60 -19.80
CA GLU A 300 7.54 -13.27 -21.07
C GLU A 300 6.23 -14.05 -21.26
N ALA A 301 6.21 -15.34 -20.91
CA ALA A 301 4.99 -16.15 -20.92
C ALA A 301 3.93 -15.60 -19.95
N LEU A 302 4.32 -15.18 -18.75
CA LEU A 302 3.44 -14.51 -17.79
C LEU A 302 2.85 -13.21 -18.35
N LEU A 303 3.66 -12.37 -18.99
CA LEU A 303 3.21 -11.11 -19.61
C LEU A 303 2.25 -11.35 -20.79
N LYS A 304 2.45 -12.42 -21.56
CA LYS A 304 1.56 -12.81 -22.68
C LYS A 304 0.25 -13.45 -22.22
N SER A 305 0.22 -14.02 -21.01
CA SER A 305 -0.97 -14.66 -20.46
C SER A 305 -2.07 -13.65 -20.15
N ARG A 306 -3.26 -13.86 -20.73
CA ARG A 306 -4.46 -13.04 -20.43
C ARG A 306 -4.86 -13.10 -18.94
N SER A 307 -4.52 -14.19 -18.26
CA SER A 307 -4.83 -14.38 -16.84
C SER A 307 -3.74 -13.86 -15.90
N GLY A 308 -2.58 -13.45 -16.44
CA GLY A 308 -1.39 -13.13 -15.63
C GLY A 308 -0.80 -14.34 -14.90
N ALA A 309 -1.11 -15.56 -15.36
CA ALA A 309 -0.65 -16.82 -14.78
C ALA A 309 -0.29 -17.83 -15.88
N ILE A 310 0.69 -18.69 -15.60
CA ILE A 310 1.03 -19.84 -16.45
C ILE A 310 0.99 -21.14 -15.64
N GLY A 311 0.71 -22.26 -16.29
CA GLY A 311 0.58 -23.56 -15.63
C GLY A 311 1.92 -24.15 -15.19
N ALA A 312 1.90 -25.07 -14.22
CA ALA A 312 3.11 -25.73 -13.72
C ALA A 312 3.91 -26.47 -14.83
N ALA A 313 3.23 -27.07 -15.81
CA ALA A 313 3.90 -27.75 -16.92
C ALA A 313 4.66 -26.77 -17.84
N GLU A 314 4.01 -25.67 -18.20
CA GLU A 314 4.60 -24.58 -18.99
C GLU A 314 5.78 -23.94 -18.26
N TRP A 315 5.62 -23.65 -16.96
CA TRP A 315 6.71 -23.16 -16.11
C TRP A 315 7.94 -24.09 -16.13
N ARG A 316 7.74 -25.40 -15.95
CA ARG A 316 8.84 -26.39 -15.98
C ARG A 316 9.45 -26.55 -17.37
N ALA A 317 8.71 -26.28 -18.44
CA ALA A 317 9.25 -26.28 -19.79
C ALA A 317 10.24 -25.11 -20.00
N HIS A 318 9.96 -23.95 -19.41
CA HIS A 318 10.86 -22.79 -19.44
C HIS A 318 12.06 -22.93 -18.49
N VAL A 319 11.86 -23.50 -17.31
CA VAL A 319 12.90 -23.69 -16.29
C VAL A 319 12.93 -25.16 -15.84
N PRO A 320 13.58 -26.06 -16.59
CA PRO A 320 13.55 -27.50 -16.28
C PRO A 320 14.27 -27.86 -14.98
N SER A 321 15.32 -27.12 -14.63
CA SER A 321 16.10 -27.38 -13.42
C SER A 321 15.33 -26.95 -12.16
N ARG A 322 15.09 -27.89 -11.25
CA ARG A 322 14.45 -27.62 -9.95
C ARG A 322 15.23 -26.60 -9.12
N GLU A 323 16.56 -26.60 -9.22
CA GLU A 323 17.42 -25.64 -8.52
C GLU A 323 17.20 -24.21 -9.03
N GLN A 324 17.12 -24.05 -10.36
CA GLN A 324 16.81 -22.75 -10.98
C GLN A 324 15.39 -22.29 -10.64
N GLN A 325 14.41 -23.20 -10.60
CA GLN A 325 13.04 -22.88 -10.18
C GLN A 325 13.03 -22.33 -8.74
N LEU A 326 13.73 -23.00 -7.81
CA LEU A 326 13.82 -22.54 -6.41
C LEU A 326 14.54 -21.19 -6.29
N ALA A 327 15.61 -21.00 -7.05
CA ALA A 327 16.34 -19.74 -7.08
C ALA A 327 15.41 -18.58 -7.49
N LEU A 328 14.64 -18.74 -8.57
CA LEU A 328 13.69 -17.73 -9.07
C LEU A 328 12.53 -17.46 -8.10
N LEU A 329 12.06 -18.49 -7.37
CA LEU A 329 10.98 -18.33 -6.38
C LEU A 329 11.45 -17.68 -5.08
N SER A 330 12.71 -17.86 -4.69
CA SER A 330 13.23 -17.38 -3.39
C SER A 330 13.32 -15.86 -3.27
N ARG A 331 13.28 -15.13 -4.39
CA ARG A 331 13.49 -13.67 -4.42
C ARG A 331 12.20 -12.85 -4.55
N GLY A 332 11.04 -13.50 -4.53
CA GLY A 332 9.75 -12.79 -4.46
C GLY A 332 9.41 -11.94 -5.69
N VAL A 333 10.00 -12.22 -6.86
CA VAL A 333 9.61 -11.64 -8.15
C VAL A 333 8.38 -12.37 -8.71
N ILE A 334 8.42 -13.69 -8.64
CA ILE A 334 7.36 -14.62 -9.05
C ILE A 334 6.98 -15.52 -7.88
N ARG A 335 5.74 -16.02 -7.89
CA ARG A 335 5.20 -16.95 -6.90
C ARG A 335 4.59 -18.15 -7.60
N PHE A 336 4.70 -19.31 -6.95
CA PHE A 336 4.12 -20.56 -7.40
C PHE A 336 3.25 -21.15 -6.29
N ASP A 337 1.98 -21.41 -6.58
CA ASP A 337 1.01 -21.95 -5.62
C ASP A 337 0.90 -23.49 -5.66
N GLY A 338 1.78 -24.16 -6.41
CA GLY A 338 1.73 -25.59 -6.67
C GLY A 338 1.06 -25.95 -8.01
N ARG A 339 0.25 -25.05 -8.58
CA ARG A 339 -0.48 -25.26 -9.83
C ARG A 339 -0.13 -24.24 -10.90
N GLN A 340 0.00 -22.98 -10.50
CA GLN A 340 0.21 -21.85 -11.39
C GLN A 340 1.35 -20.98 -10.87
N LEU A 341 2.11 -20.45 -11.82
CA LEU A 341 3.10 -19.40 -11.60
C LEU A 341 2.42 -18.05 -11.88
N ARG A 342 2.71 -17.05 -11.05
CA ARG A 342 2.23 -15.66 -11.18
C ARG A 342 3.34 -14.69 -10.78
N PHE A 343 3.21 -13.42 -11.15
CA PHE A 343 4.01 -12.37 -10.51
C PHE A 343 3.65 -12.27 -9.03
N ALA A 344 4.65 -11.97 -8.19
CA ALA A 344 4.44 -11.81 -6.75
C ALA A 344 3.69 -10.53 -6.39
N SER A 345 3.69 -9.54 -7.28
CA SER A 345 3.00 -8.26 -7.15
C SER A 345 2.67 -7.68 -8.53
N ARG A 346 1.72 -6.74 -8.58
CA ARG A 346 1.46 -5.94 -9.78
C ARG A 346 2.66 -5.08 -10.17
N LEU A 347 3.39 -4.57 -9.17
CA LEU A 347 4.61 -3.80 -9.40
C LEU A 347 5.69 -4.63 -10.09
N ALA A 348 5.88 -5.88 -9.70
CA ALA A 348 6.82 -6.80 -10.36
C ALA A 348 6.43 -7.05 -11.82
N ALA A 349 5.13 -7.18 -12.10
CA ALA A 349 4.60 -7.33 -13.46
C ALA A 349 4.81 -6.04 -14.29
N ALA A 350 4.51 -4.88 -13.72
CA ALA A 350 4.69 -3.58 -14.36
C ALA A 350 6.17 -3.31 -14.67
N TYR A 351 7.06 -3.58 -13.71
CA TYR A 351 8.50 -3.49 -13.89
C TYR A 351 8.96 -4.40 -15.04
N ALA A 352 8.56 -5.67 -15.07
CA ALA A 352 8.87 -6.55 -16.20
C ALA A 352 8.33 -6.02 -17.53
N ALA A 353 7.09 -5.54 -17.56
CA ALA A 353 6.48 -5.00 -18.78
C ALA A 353 7.23 -3.76 -19.30
N GLU A 354 7.65 -2.86 -18.42
CA GLU A 354 8.36 -1.63 -18.82
C GLU A 354 9.82 -1.90 -19.19
N VAL A 355 10.52 -2.68 -18.37
CA VAL A 355 11.98 -2.87 -18.46
C VAL A 355 12.35 -4.00 -19.43
N LEU A 356 11.56 -5.08 -19.49
CA LEU A 356 11.87 -6.22 -20.37
C LEU A 356 11.26 -6.08 -21.76
N ALA A 357 10.12 -5.39 -21.92
CA ALA A 357 9.59 -5.09 -23.26
C ALA A 357 10.46 -4.08 -24.03
N GLY A 358 11.28 -3.30 -23.32
CA GLY A 358 12.28 -2.39 -23.88
C GLY A 358 13.72 -2.78 -23.51
N ARG A 359 14.18 -3.99 -23.89
CA ARG A 359 15.57 -4.50 -23.82
C ARG A 359 16.61 -3.46 -23.35
N LEU A 360 16.77 -3.37 -22.02
CA LEU A 360 17.61 -2.51 -21.16
C LEU A 360 18.70 -1.60 -21.77
N PRO A 361 18.78 -0.33 -21.36
CA PRO A 361 20.00 0.46 -21.41
C PRO A 361 21.05 -0.09 -20.41
N PRO A 362 22.34 -0.19 -20.79
CA PRO A 362 23.42 -0.67 -19.91
C PRO A 362 23.56 0.10 -18.58
N ALA A 363 23.14 1.36 -18.54
CA ALA A 363 23.34 2.27 -17.42
C ALA A 363 22.53 1.93 -16.15
N VAL A 364 21.52 1.06 -16.26
CA VAL A 364 20.65 0.71 -15.13
C VAL A 364 21.34 -0.30 -14.19
N ALA A 365 21.98 -1.34 -14.74
CA ALA A 365 22.77 -2.30 -13.96
C ALA A 365 23.96 -1.64 -13.23
N ASP A 366 24.55 -0.59 -13.81
CA ASP A 366 25.68 0.11 -13.22
C ASP A 366 25.28 1.04 -12.06
N ARG A 367 24.04 1.56 -12.05
CA ARG A 367 23.55 2.46 -10.99
C ARG A 367 23.34 1.77 -9.65
N HIS A 368 23.11 0.45 -9.68
CA HIS A 368 22.80 -0.36 -8.51
C HIS A 368 23.91 -1.35 -8.14
N ARG A 369 25.05 -1.32 -8.85
CA ARG A 369 26.24 -2.12 -8.57
C ARG A 369 26.90 -1.64 -7.26
N GLY A 370 26.39 -2.10 -6.12
CA GLY A 370 26.86 -1.72 -4.77
C GLY A 370 25.77 -1.52 -3.73
N LEU A 371 24.48 -1.58 -4.11
CA LEU A 371 23.39 -1.57 -3.13
C LEU A 371 23.26 -2.97 -2.52
N HIS A 372 23.59 -3.08 -1.24
CA HIS A 372 23.34 -4.29 -0.47
C HIS A 372 21.84 -4.42 -0.18
N ALA A 373 21.35 -5.66 -0.16
CA ALA A 373 20.02 -5.95 0.32
C ALA A 373 19.87 -5.40 1.75
N PRO A 374 18.79 -4.69 2.09
CA PRO A 374 18.43 -4.52 3.48
C PRO A 374 18.30 -5.92 4.09
N GLY A 375 18.99 -6.21 5.20
CA GLY A 375 19.18 -7.56 5.76
C GLY A 375 17.93 -8.31 6.24
N TRP A 376 16.74 -7.87 5.84
CA TRP A 376 15.41 -8.33 6.24
C TRP A 376 14.55 -8.78 5.05
N TRP A 377 15.19 -9.09 3.91
CA TRP A 377 14.59 -9.72 2.73
C TRP A 377 14.72 -11.23 2.76
#